data_AF-A0A662TSK5-F1
#
_entry.id   AF-A0A662TSK5-F1
#
_cell.length_a   1.000
_cell.length_b   1.000
_cell.length_c   1.000
_cell.angle_alpha   90.00
_cell.angle_beta   90.00
_cell.angle_gamma   90.00
#
_symmetry.space_group_name_H-M   'P 1'
#
loop_
_entity.id
_entity.type
_entity.pdbx_description
1 polymer ?
#
loop_
_entity_poly.entity_id
_entity_poly.type
_entity_poly.pdbx_seq_one_letter_code
_entity_poly.pdbx_strand_id
1 'polypeptide(L)'
;MDVEFLARLQAQNRIQIPVEIRQRFKLKPKEFLEVEVKSLERYDTETFYAKLKPDGRITIPWEIVQVLEIKPGNLLRVRLRAEEE
;
A
#
# COMPACT_ATOMS: atom_id res chain seq x y z
N MET A 1 -3.66 9.95 -10.20
CA MET A 1 -4.58 8.84 -9.79
C MET A 1 -4.86 8.96 -8.31
N ASP A 2 -6.08 8.67 -7.85
CA ASP A 2 -6.40 8.58 -6.42
C ASP A 2 -7.44 7.47 -6.16
N VAL A 3 -7.06 6.42 -5.42
CA VAL A 3 -7.92 5.25 -5.16
C VAL A 3 -7.66 4.66 -3.79
N GLU A 4 -8.73 4.27 -3.10
CA GLU A 4 -8.68 3.61 -1.79
C GLU A 4 -9.18 2.16 -1.88
N PHE A 5 -8.55 1.26 -1.12
CA PHE A 5 -8.99 -0.12 -0.95
C PHE A 5 -8.54 -0.68 0.40
N LEU A 6 -9.14 -1.80 0.79
CA LEU A 6 -8.70 -2.57 1.95
C LEU A 6 -7.72 -3.65 1.53
N ALA A 7 -6.66 -3.84 2.31
CA ALA A 7 -5.72 -4.92 2.10
C ALA A 7 -5.20 -5.49 3.41
N ARG A 8 -4.93 -6.80 3.40
CA ARG A 8 -4.33 -7.48 4.54
C ARG A 8 -2.81 -7.36 4.47
N LEU A 9 -2.17 -7.02 5.58
CA LEU A 9 -0.72 -7.05 5.71
C LEU A 9 -0.23 -8.50 5.62
N GLN A 10 0.62 -8.79 4.64
CA GLN A 10 1.24 -10.09 4.44
C GLN A 10 2.63 -10.14 5.06
N ALA A 11 3.22 -11.34 5.14
CA ALA A 11 4.62 -11.52 5.56
C ALA A 11 5.57 -10.61 4.78
N GLN A 12 6.65 -10.17 5.44
CA GLN A 12 7.64 -9.21 4.91
C GLN A 12 7.01 -7.84 4.57
N ASN A 13 6.00 -7.42 5.34
CA ASN A 13 5.35 -6.12 5.26
C ASN A 13 4.76 -5.81 3.88
N ARG A 14 4.22 -6.84 3.20
CA ARG A 14 3.71 -6.70 1.84
C ARG A 14 2.21 -6.43 1.81
N ILE A 15 1.79 -5.61 0.87
CA ILE A 15 0.38 -5.43 0.49
C ILE A 15 0.22 -5.84 -0.97
N GLN A 16 -0.85 -6.57 -1.27
CA GLN A 16 -1.28 -6.84 -2.63
C GLN A 16 -2.22 -5.72 -3.10
N ILE A 17 -1.88 -5.07 -4.21
CA ILE A 17 -2.81 -4.16 -4.89
C ILE A 17 -3.84 -5.03 -5.64
N PRO A 18 -5.16 -4.81 -5.51
CA PRO A 18 -6.18 -5.52 -6.26
C PRO A 18 -5.94 -5.52 -7.77
N VAL A 19 -6.24 -6.65 -8.44
CA VAL A 19 -5.98 -6.82 -9.89
C VAL A 19 -6.76 -5.78 -10.69
N GLU A 20 -7.99 -5.53 -10.29
CA GLU A 20 -8.93 -4.59 -10.89
C GLU A 20 -8.37 -3.17 -10.87
N ILE A 21 -7.75 -2.76 -9.75
CA ILE A 21 -7.09 -1.46 -9.62
C ILE A 21 -5.88 -1.39 -10.56
N ARG A 22 -5.01 -2.41 -10.54
CA ARG A 22 -3.83 -2.43 -11.41
C ARG A 22 -4.21 -2.34 -12.90
N GLN A 23 -5.26 -3.05 -13.31
CA GLN A 23 -5.75 -3.03 -14.69
C GLN A 23 -6.42 -1.71 -15.05
N ARG A 24 -7.33 -1.22 -14.20
CA ARG A 24 -8.07 0.03 -14.44
C ARG A 24 -7.13 1.23 -14.62
N PHE A 25 -6.08 1.31 -13.81
CA PHE A 25 -5.12 2.40 -13.85
C PHE A 25 -3.84 2.06 -14.62
N LYS A 26 -3.78 0.87 -15.25
CA LYS A 26 -2.65 0.42 -16.09
C LYS A 26 -1.29 0.52 -15.38
N LEU A 27 -1.26 0.22 -14.08
CA LEU A 27 -0.06 0.34 -13.24
C LEU A 27 1.05 -0.58 -13.76
N LYS A 28 2.26 -0.04 -13.94
CA LYS A 28 3.38 -0.80 -14.49
C LYS A 28 4.31 -1.29 -13.38
N PRO A 29 4.89 -2.49 -13.51
CA PRO A 29 5.98 -2.91 -12.64
C PRO A 29 7.10 -1.86 -12.66
N LYS A 30 7.72 -1.64 -11.50
CA LYS A 30 8.79 -0.66 -11.24
C LYS A 30 8.35 0.81 -11.15
N GLU A 31 7.09 1.13 -11.36
CA GLU A 31 6.51 2.44 -11.11
C GLU A 31 6.56 2.76 -9.60
N PHE A 32 6.78 4.03 -9.26
CA PHE A 32 6.71 4.52 -7.89
C PHE A 32 5.32 5.09 -7.63
N LEU A 33 4.74 4.71 -6.50
CA LEU A 33 3.42 5.13 -6.06
C LEU A 33 3.56 5.82 -4.71
N GLU A 34 2.88 6.93 -4.51
CA GLU A 34 2.64 7.44 -3.16
C GLU A 34 1.55 6.56 -2.52
N VAL A 35 1.85 6.07 -1.32
CA VAL A 35 1.01 5.13 -0.59
C VAL A 35 0.75 5.71 0.78
N GLU A 36 -0.52 5.89 1.10
CA GLU A 36 -0.99 6.22 2.43
C GLU A 36 -1.63 4.96 3.04
N VAL A 37 -1.19 4.56 4.24
CA VAL A 37 -1.72 3.40 4.96
C VAL A 37 -2.27 3.82 6.31
N LYS A 38 -3.45 3.30 6.63
CA LYS A 38 -4.12 3.51 7.91
C LYS A 38 -4.51 2.16 8.52
N SER A 39 -4.13 1.95 9.77
CA SER A 39 -4.60 0.79 10.54
C SER A 39 -6.11 0.92 10.80
N LEU A 40 -6.87 -0.17 10.75
CA LEU A 40 -8.28 -0.12 11.18
C LEU A 40 -8.43 -0.22 12.70
N GLU A 41 -7.38 -0.65 13.40
CA GLU A 41 -7.37 -0.79 14.87
C GLU A 41 -6.88 0.49 15.55
N ARG A 42 -6.27 1.43 14.80
CA ARG A 42 -5.73 2.70 15.28
C ARG A 42 -6.17 3.87 14.40
N TYR A 43 -6.08 5.09 14.92
CA TYR A 43 -6.45 6.29 14.15
C TYR A 43 -5.29 6.88 13.33
N ASP A 44 -4.07 6.38 13.53
CA ASP A 44 -2.86 6.89 12.88
C ASP A 44 -2.74 6.44 11.42
N THR A 45 -2.14 7.31 10.62
CA THR A 45 -1.93 7.14 9.18
C THR A 45 -0.50 7.51 8.85
N GLU A 46 0.14 6.78 7.95
CA GLU A 46 1.48 7.07 7.45
C GLU A 46 1.52 7.07 5.93
N THR A 47 2.36 7.94 5.36
CA THR A 47 2.53 8.08 3.91
C THR A 47 3.97 7.82 3.50
N PHE A 48 4.16 7.10 2.39
CA PHE A 48 5.47 6.76 1.86
C PHE A 48 5.42 6.46 0.36
N TYR A 49 6.58 6.49 -0.29
CA TYR A 49 6.71 6.06 -1.68
C TYR A 49 7.11 4.60 -1.75
N ALA A 50 6.44 3.84 -2.63
CA ALA A 50 6.72 2.43 -2.83
C ALA A 50 6.82 2.08 -4.30
N LYS A 51 7.80 1.22 -4.62
CA LYS A 51 7.96 0.65 -5.95
C LYS A 51 7.01 -0.53 -6.14
N LEU A 52 6.20 -0.51 -7.19
CA LEU A 52 5.34 -1.62 -7.56
C LEU A 52 6.18 -2.81 -8.05
N LYS A 53 6.04 -3.96 -7.37
CA LYS A 53 6.69 -5.22 -7.77
C LYS A 53 5.94 -5.89 -8.93
N PRO A 54 6.61 -6.75 -9.72
CA PRO A 54 5.98 -7.45 -10.86
C PRO A 54 4.77 -8.32 -10.49
N ASP A 55 4.69 -8.81 -9.25
CA ASP A 55 3.56 -9.57 -8.71
C ASP A 55 2.39 -8.69 -8.23
N GLY A 56 2.46 -7.38 -8.46
CA GLY A 56 1.42 -6.43 -8.08
C GLY A 56 1.43 -6.07 -6.59
N ARG A 57 2.55 -6.31 -5.90
CA ARG A 57 2.72 -6.00 -4.48
C ARG A 57 3.57 -4.76 -4.25
N ILE A 58 3.34 -4.13 -3.11
CA ILE A 58 4.21 -3.10 -2.53
C ILE A 58 4.70 -3.56 -1.16
N THR A 59 5.74 -2.92 -0.65
CA THR A 59 6.32 -3.23 0.68
C THR A 59 6.26 -1.98 1.54
N ILE A 60 5.66 -2.11 2.73
CA ILE A 60 5.64 -1.06 3.75
C ILE A 60 7.01 -1.06 4.44
N PRO A 61 7.66 0.12 4.61
CA PRO A 61 8.85 0.28 5.41
C PRO A 61 8.69 -0.26 6.85
N TRP A 62 9.78 -0.75 7.44
CA TRP A 62 9.76 -1.32 8.79
C TRP A 62 9.40 -0.28 9.85
N GLU A 63 9.88 0.94 9.66
CA GLU A 63 9.64 2.09 10.52
C GLU A 63 8.14 2.39 10.62
N ILE A 64 7.44 2.39 9.47
CA ILE A 64 5.99 2.60 9.42
C ILE A 64 5.24 1.44 10.07
N VAL A 65 5.70 0.21 9.87
CA VAL A 65 5.11 -0.96 10.54
C VAL A 65 5.24 -0.86 12.05
N GLN A 66 6.37 -0.36 12.56
CA GLN A 66 6.61 -0.12 13.98
C GLN A 66 5.75 1.02 14.52
N VAL A 67 5.72 2.17 13.84
CA VAL A 67 4.93 3.34 14.26
C VAL A 67 3.44 3.02 14.31
N LEU A 68 2.93 2.32 13.31
CA LEU A 68 1.52 1.92 13.27
C LEU A 68 1.22 0.67 14.10
N GLU A 69 2.24 0.03 14.67
CA GLU A 69 2.16 -1.23 15.43
C GLU A 69 1.33 -2.32 14.72
N ILE A 70 1.49 -2.42 13.40
CA ILE A 70 0.79 -3.39 12.57
C ILE A 70 1.59 -4.68 12.42
N LYS A 71 0.90 -5.81 12.29
CA LYS A 71 1.47 -7.15 12.14
C LYS A 71 0.81 -7.91 10.99
N PRO A 72 1.49 -8.92 10.42
CA PRO A 72 0.88 -9.77 9.40
C PRO A 72 -0.49 -10.28 9.85
N GLY A 73 -1.50 -10.13 8.99
CA GLY A 73 -2.89 -10.45 9.29
C GLY A 73 -3.78 -9.24 9.56
N ASN A 74 -3.24 -8.10 10.01
CA ASN A 74 -4.05 -6.89 10.18
C ASN A 74 -4.64 -6.41 8.84
N LEU A 75 -5.84 -5.85 8.91
CA LEU A 75 -6.52 -5.22 7.79
C LEU A 75 -6.20 -3.72 7.80
N LEU A 76 -5.74 -3.21 6.66
CA LEU A 76 -5.32 -1.84 6.48
C LEU A 76 -6.19 -1.19 5.42
N ARG A 77 -6.49 0.09 5.61
CA ARG A 77 -6.99 0.96 4.56
C ARG A 77 -5.79 1.56 3.84
N VAL A 78 -5.77 1.42 2.52
CA VAL A 78 -4.65 1.81 1.66
C VAL A 78 -5.18 2.78 0.63
N ARG A 79 -4.55 3.94 0.50
CA ARG A 79 -4.83 4.91 -0.55
C ARG A 79 -3.59 5.07 -1.41
N LEU A 80 -3.75 4.93 -2.72
CA LEU A 80 -2.70 5.11 -3.71
C LEU A 80 -2.90 6.42 -4.43
N ARG A 81 -1.84 7.23 -4.48
CA ARG A 81 -1.75 8.42 -5.32
C ARG A 81 -0.61 8.26 -6.33
N ALA A 82 -0.88 8.64 -7.57
CA ALA A 82 0.17 8.82 -8.57
C ALA A 82 0.34 10.32 -8.77
N GLU A 83 1.59 10.80 -8.72
CA GLU A 83 1.92 12.17 -9.14
C GLU A 83 1.41 12.39 -10.56
N GLU A 84 0.69 13.48 -10.78
CA GLU A 84 0.39 13.95 -12.12
C GLU A 84 1.64 14.69 -12.62
N GLU A 85 2.34 14.11 -13.61
CA GLU A 85 3.26 14.85 -14.48
C GLU A 85 2.47 15.74 -15.45
#